data_AF-A0A2U8WA99-F1
#
_entry.id   AF-A0A2U8WA99-F1
#
_cell.length_a   1.000
_cell.length_b   1.000
_cell.length_c   1.000
_cell.angle_alpha   90.00
_cell.angle_beta   90.00
_cell.angle_gamma   90.00
#
_symmetry.space_group_name_H-M   'P 1'
#
loop_
_entity.id
_entity.type
_entity.pdbx_description
1 polymer ?
#
loop_
_entity_poly.entity_id
_entity_poly.type
_entity_poly.pdbx_seq_one_letter_code
_entity_poly.pdbx_strand_id
1 'polypeptide(L)'
;MERSQIRGLARLLLRHPERRDELRRKVTENTQIKELCDAYEAACEAAEYWSRSSDPIAPARADEYRELAAATEEDILHAISLL
;
A
#
# COMPACT_ATOMS: atom_id res chain seq x y z
N MET A 1 23.50 3.63 -3.00
CA MET A 1 22.46 3.57 -1.95
C MET A 1 21.50 2.47 -2.34
N GLU A 2 21.48 1.40 -1.55
CA GLU A 2 20.66 0.22 -1.80
C GLU A 2 19.18 0.62 -1.88
N ARG A 3 18.50 0.11 -2.91
CA ARG A 3 17.06 0.21 -3.05
C ARG A 3 16.44 -0.55 -1.88
N SER A 4 16.20 0.11 -0.76
CA SER A 4 15.28 -0.40 0.26
C SER A 4 13.96 -0.64 -0.46
N GLN A 5 13.67 -1.91 -0.74
CA GLN A 5 12.44 -2.29 -1.41
C GLN A 5 11.29 -1.94 -0.47
N ILE A 6 10.60 -0.85 -0.77
CA ILE A 6 9.35 -0.51 -0.10
C ILE A 6 8.36 -1.59 -0.53
N ARG A 7 8.00 -2.49 0.40
CA ARG A 7 7.11 -3.63 0.10
C ARG A 7 5.76 -3.17 -0.45
N GLY A 8 5.24 -2.07 0.06
CA GLY A 8 4.01 -1.46 -0.44
C GLY A 8 4.13 -1.02 -1.90
N LEU A 9 5.26 -0.41 -2.29
CA LEU A 9 5.53 -0.10 -3.70
C LEU A 9 5.56 -1.39 -4.53
N ALA A 10 6.22 -2.46 -4.06
CA ALA A 10 6.26 -3.72 -4.79
C ALA A 10 4.86 -4.29 -5.05
N ARG A 11 3.97 -4.26 -4.05
CA ARG A 11 2.55 -4.65 -4.21
C ARG A 11 1.82 -3.77 -5.23
N LEU A 12 2.01 -2.45 -5.17
CA LEU A 12 1.40 -1.51 -6.12
C LEU A 12 1.88 -1.74 -7.56
N LEU A 13 3.17 -2.02 -7.77
CA LEU A 13 3.73 -2.32 -9.09
C LEU A 13 3.17 -3.63 -9.69
N LEU A 14 2.72 -4.56 -8.84
CA LEU A 14 2.04 -5.78 -9.29
C LEU A 14 0.58 -5.51 -9.65
N ARG A 15 -0.12 -4.67 -8.87
CA ARG A 15 -1.54 -4.34 -9.06
C ARG A 15 -1.79 -3.38 -10.21
N HIS A 16 -0.90 -2.41 -10.42
CA HIS A 16 -1.00 -1.34 -11.43
C HIS A 16 0.17 -1.40 -12.41
N PRO A 17 0.25 -2.42 -13.28
CA PRO A 17 1.35 -2.57 -14.22
C PRO A 17 1.51 -1.38 -15.18
N GLU A 18 0.42 -0.70 -15.51
CA GLU A 18 0.35 0.47 -16.38
C GLU A 18 0.93 1.74 -15.74
N ARG A 19 1.04 1.79 -14.40
CA ARG A 19 1.54 2.95 -13.65
C ARG A 19 2.95 2.76 -13.08
N ARG A 20 3.66 1.70 -13.47
CA ARG A 20 4.94 1.29 -12.86
C ARG A 20 6.01 2.38 -12.86
N ASP A 21 6.18 3.05 -14.00
CA ASP A 21 7.23 4.05 -14.15
C ASP A 21 6.91 5.31 -13.35
N GLU A 22 5.64 5.72 -13.33
CA GLU A 22 5.17 6.85 -12.54
C GLU A 22 5.29 6.59 -11.04
N LEU A 23 4.85 5.43 -10.55
CA LEU A 23 4.99 5.01 -9.15
C LEU A 23 6.46 5.02 -8.70
N ARG A 24 7.36 4.44 -9.49
CA ARG A 24 8.81 4.41 -9.17
C ARG A 24 9.42 5.80 -9.11
N ARG A 25 9.08 6.65 -10.07
CA ARG A 25 9.56 8.03 -10.15
C ARG A 25 9.07 8.83 -8.94
N LYS A 26 7.75 8.86 -8.72
CA LYS A 26 7.13 9.67 -7.67
C LYS A 26 7.51 9.25 -6.26
N VAL A 27 7.68 7.95 -5.98
CA VAL A 27 8.19 7.47 -4.69
C VAL A 27 9.62 7.93 -4.43
N THR A 28 10.44 8.07 -5.48
CA THR A 28 11.83 8.55 -5.34
C THR A 28 11.87 10.06 -5.12
N GLU A 29 10.93 10.80 -5.70
CA GLU A 29 10.85 12.27 -5.65
C GLU A 29 10.09 12.80 -4.43
N ASN A 30 9.19 12.02 -3.83
CA ASN A 30 8.27 12.49 -2.81
C ASN A 30 8.21 11.56 -1.58
N THR A 31 8.72 12.06 -0.45
CA THR A 31 8.71 11.37 0.85
C THR A 31 7.30 11.03 1.33
N GLN A 32 6.31 11.88 1.08
CA GLN A 32 4.92 11.61 1.49
C GLN A 32 4.37 10.38 0.76
N ILE A 33 4.67 10.23 -0.53
CA ILE A 33 4.23 9.05 -1.30
C ILE A 33 4.94 7.80 -0.81
N LYS A 34 6.20 7.92 -0.39
CA LYS A 34 6.92 6.82 0.27
C LYS A 34 6.26 6.41 1.59
N GLU A 35 5.90 7.36 2.44
CA GLU A 35 5.19 7.09 3.71
C GLU A 35 3.82 6.44 3.47
N LEU A 36 3.08 6.89 2.45
CA LEU A 36 1.83 6.24 2.06
C LEU A 36 2.06 4.80 1.59
N CYS A 37 3.15 4.51 0.87
CA CYS A 37 3.48 3.14 0.50
C CYS A 37 3.77 2.27 1.73
N ASP A 38 4.42 2.81 2.77
CA ASP A 38 4.66 2.09 4.02
C ASP A 38 3.35 1.84 4.78
N ALA A 39 2.45 2.84 4.84
CA ALA A 39 1.11 2.69 5.43
C ALA A 39 0.25 1.65 4.70
N TYR A 40 0.31 1.65 3.37
CA TYR A 40 -0.38 0.67 2.53
C TYR A 40 0.11 -0.76 2.79
N GLU A 41 1.43 -0.97 2.93
CA GLU A 41 1.95 -2.29 3.31
C GLU A 41 1.46 -2.71 4.70
N ALA A 42 1.52 -1.81 5.68
CA ALA A 42 1.10 -2.12 7.05
C ALA A 42 -0.38 -2.53 7.11
N ALA A 43 -1.25 -1.84 6.35
CA ALA A 43 -2.66 -2.22 6.24
C ALA A 43 -2.83 -3.59 5.56
N CYS A 44 -2.07 -3.88 4.49
CA CYS A 44 -2.09 -5.19 3.85
C CYS A 44 -1.63 -6.32 4.78
N GLU A 45 -0.53 -6.12 5.52
CA GLU A 45 0.00 -7.09 6.48
C GLU A 45 -0.99 -7.32 7.62
N ALA A 46 -1.65 -6.27 8.12
CA ALA A 46 -2.67 -6.39 9.16
C ALA A 46 -3.92 -7.15 8.65
N ALA A 47 -4.40 -6.86 7.45
CA ALA A 47 -5.51 -7.60 6.84
C ALA A 47 -5.17 -9.09 6.67
N GLU A 48 -3.95 -9.40 6.22
CA GLU A 48 -3.47 -10.78 6.07
C GLU A 48 -3.36 -11.49 7.43
N TYR A 49 -2.82 -10.81 8.43
CA TYR A 49 -2.74 -11.31 9.80
C TYR A 49 -4.13 -11.67 10.35
N TRP A 50 -5.08 -10.74 10.30
CA TRP A 50 -6.42 -10.96 10.81
C TRP A 50 -7.17 -12.02 10.01
N SER A 51 -6.97 -12.12 8.70
CA SER A 51 -7.58 -13.19 7.89
C SER A 51 -7.18 -14.61 8.31
N ARG A 52 -6.05 -14.76 9.01
CA ARG A 52 -5.52 -16.04 9.52
C ARG A 52 -5.82 -16.27 11.00
N SER A 53 -6.34 -15.26 11.70
CA SER A 53 -6.63 -15.35 13.13
C SER A 53 -7.92 -16.12 13.38
N SER A 54 -7.94 -16.90 14.45
CA SER A 54 -9.13 -17.61 14.94
C SER A 54 -9.95 -16.78 15.94
N ASP A 55 -9.55 -15.54 16.20
CA ASP A 55 -10.30 -14.63 17.08
C ASP A 55 -11.68 -14.31 16.47
N PRO A 56 -12.77 -14.32 17.25
CA PRO A 56 -14.09 -13.93 16.77
C PRO A 56 -14.14 -12.54 16.09
N ILE A 57 -13.28 -11.59 16.46
CA ILE A 57 -13.23 -10.25 15.84
C ILE A 57 -12.45 -10.22 14.52
N ALA A 58 -11.72 -11.29 14.21
CA ALA A 58 -10.78 -11.35 13.11
C ALA A 58 -11.41 -11.04 11.73
N PRO A 59 -12.62 -11.52 11.38
CA PRO A 59 -13.25 -11.16 10.11
C PRO A 59 -13.47 -9.66 9.98
N ALA A 60 -14.01 -9.02 11.03
CA ALA A 60 -14.28 -7.58 11.02
C ALA A 60 -12.98 -6.77 10.91
N ARG A 61 -11.93 -7.15 11.65
CA ARG A 61 -10.62 -6.50 11.54
C ARG A 61 -9.99 -6.68 10.16
N ALA A 62 -10.09 -7.87 9.58
CA ALA A 62 -9.56 -8.10 8.24
C ALA A 62 -10.25 -7.20 7.21
N ASP A 63 -11.57 -7.00 7.33
CA ASP A 63 -12.33 -6.10 6.45
C ASP A 63 -11.94 -4.63 6.67
N GLU A 64 -11.86 -4.17 7.93
CA GLU A 64 -11.39 -2.80 8.24
C GLU A 64 -10.02 -2.49 7.63
N TYR A 65 -9.05 -3.41 7.75
CA TYR A 65 -7.71 -3.21 7.18
C TYR A 65 -7.70 -3.32 5.65
N ARG A 66 -8.59 -4.09 5.03
CA ARG A 66 -8.75 -4.10 3.57
C ARG A 66 -9.30 -2.78 3.06
N GLU A 67 -10.29 -2.21 3.75
CA GLU A 67 -10.84 -0.89 3.44
C GLU A 67 -9.76 0.19 3.59
N LEU A 68 -8.98 0.16 4.67
CA LEU A 68 -7.86 1.08 4.87
C LEU A 68 -6.80 0.94 3.76
N ALA A 69 -6.46 -0.29 3.36
CA ALA A 69 -5.51 -0.54 2.28
C ALA A 69 -6.04 0.00 0.94
N ALA A 70 -7.32 -0.20 0.64
CA ALA A 70 -7.94 0.31 -0.58
C ALA A 70 -7.98 1.84 -0.62
N ALA A 71 -8.34 2.50 0.50
CA ALA A 71 -8.33 3.96 0.59
C ALA A 71 -6.89 4.52 0.46
N THR A 72 -5.91 3.91 1.11
CA THR A 72 -4.50 4.33 1.01
C THR A 72 -3.96 4.14 -0.41
N GLU A 73 -4.32 3.04 -1.07
CA GLU A 73 -3.99 2.80 -2.48
C GLU A 73 -4.57 3.89 -3.38
N GLU A 74 -5.85 4.25 -3.18
CA GLU A 74 -6.50 5.34 -3.92
C GLU A 74 -5.78 6.68 -3.70
N ASP A 75 -5.45 7.04 -2.46
CA ASP A 75 -4.71 8.27 -2.14
C ASP A 75 -3.35 8.34 -2.85
N ILE A 76 -2.62 7.21 -2.92
CA ILE A 76 -1.36 7.11 -3.66
C ILE A 76 -1.60 7.36 -5.14
N LEU A 77 -2.62 6.72 -5.72
CA LEU A 77 -2.93 6.85 -7.15
C LEU A 77 -3.36 8.27 -7.53
N HIS A 78 -4.10 8.96 -6.67
CA HIS A 78 -4.43 10.37 -6.85
C HIS A 78 -3.17 11.24 -6.73
N ALA A 79 -2.34 11.02 -5.72
CA ALA A 79 -1.13 11.81 -5.49
C ALA A 79 -0.12 11.72 -6.64
N ILE A 80 0.01 10.55 -7.27
CA ILE A 80 0.93 10.39 -8.41
C ILE A 80 0.38 10.99 -9.71
N SER A 81 -0.95 11.10 -9.86
CA SER A 81 -1.60 11.65 -11.07
C SER A 81 -1.76 13.18 -11.05
N LEU A 82 -1.64 13.82 -9.89
CA LEU A 82 -1.84 15.27 -9.72
C LEU A 82 -0.53 16.10 -9.78
N LEU A 83 0.63 15.47 -10.04
CA LEU A 83 1.97 16.09 -10.01
C LEU A 83 2.81 15.74 -11.24
#